data_AF-E0S0Z3-F1
#
_entry.id   AF-E0S0Z3-F1
#
_cell.length_a   1.000
_cell.length_b   1.000
_cell.length_c   1.000
_cell.angle_alpha   90.00
_cell.angle_beta   90.00
_cell.angle_gamma   90.00
#
_symmetry.space_group_name_H-M   'P 1'
#
loop_
_entity.id
_entity.type
_entity.pdbx_description
1 polymer ?
#
loop_
_entity_poly.entity_id
_entity_poly.type
_entity_poly.pdbx_seq_one_letter_code
_entity_poly.pdbx_strand_id
1 'polypeptide(L)'
;MSNNMICVSKNVIVEIYTYMSGFIWHSRFGDNKHFDYMTQIYIMRRQFMKRNLCKALIVTVACLSLYGCGEGTGTEESSIFEPQQGISTESQGEQVSGSQNEANGQNNSNDTGVAENGSSEIQSGDSAEAAPTSSDGSVSICDETTTLDYSKDYTDEIRVAVERAVSEATSFEDEFDKMGKIQDHITSRRDQDSTQVEMNMAASLYFQVWDAELNSLWNRFSESADAQTKERVLEDQRHWNAMKQDAALEALGPQDQGGSIYPLLYDSFMEESTKGRCYELAKEIAAAKGTNFVMPEKQVQEVYVDNEGTDSIYSALAVTESMESGYNAKVSLYRTGEITGTVTENGAGTFVFVSDDESIKADVTYGWDGATFEVTEAGEGAIVNAGDKFEFPLVF
;
A
#
# COMPACT_ATOMS: atom_id res chain seq x y z
N MET A 1 21.15 -50.22 -17.58
CA MET A 1 19.90 -49.53 -17.19
C MET A 1 20.17 -48.93 -15.82
N SER A 2 20.05 -47.61 -15.67
CA SER A 2 20.28 -46.92 -14.41
C SER A 2 19.22 -45.84 -14.27
N ASN A 3 18.53 -45.81 -13.14
CA ASN A 3 17.49 -44.81 -12.87
C ASN A 3 18.16 -43.54 -12.36
N ASN A 4 17.99 -42.42 -13.07
CA ASN A 4 18.20 -41.10 -12.50
C ASN A 4 16.84 -40.49 -12.18
N MET A 5 16.42 -40.59 -10.92
CA MET A 5 15.38 -39.70 -10.39
C MET A 5 15.98 -38.31 -10.22
N ILE A 6 15.40 -37.32 -10.87
CA ILE A 6 15.72 -35.91 -10.64
C ILE A 6 14.67 -35.38 -9.66
N CYS A 7 15.08 -35.12 -8.41
CA CYS A 7 14.22 -34.43 -7.47
C CYS A 7 14.13 -32.95 -7.85
N VAL A 8 12.92 -32.50 -8.19
CA VAL A 8 12.60 -31.06 -8.33
C VAL A 8 12.12 -30.57 -6.97
N SER A 9 12.84 -29.63 -6.38
CA SER A 9 12.44 -29.00 -5.11
C SER A 9 11.26 -28.05 -5.35
N LYS A 10 10.16 -28.26 -4.63
CA LYS A 10 9.05 -27.31 -4.57
C LYS A 10 9.35 -26.28 -3.48
N ASN A 11 9.80 -25.09 -3.85
CA ASN A 11 9.73 -23.94 -2.95
C ASN A 11 8.35 -23.31 -3.07
N VAL A 12 7.55 -23.41 -2.00
CA VAL A 12 6.24 -22.78 -1.89
C VAL A 12 6.43 -21.36 -1.38
N ILE A 13 5.73 -20.38 -1.97
CA ILE A 13 5.61 -19.02 -1.44
C ILE A 13 4.34 -18.99 -0.59
N VAL A 14 4.51 -18.67 0.70
CA VAL A 14 3.44 -18.27 1.63
C VAL A 14 4.01 -17.10 2.41
N GLU A 15 3.49 -15.89 2.18
CA GLU A 15 3.80 -14.74 3.03
C GLU A 15 2.75 -14.64 4.14
N ILE A 16 3.18 -14.86 5.37
CA ILE A 16 2.34 -14.69 6.56
C ILE A 16 2.38 -13.23 6.98
N TYR A 17 1.25 -12.53 6.88
CA TYR A 17 1.06 -11.21 7.48
C TYR A 17 1.47 -11.23 8.96
N THR A 18 2.57 -10.55 9.29
CA THR A 18 3.03 -10.41 10.69
C THR A 18 3.34 -8.95 11.01
N TYR A 19 2.44 -8.33 11.77
CA TYR A 19 2.61 -6.98 12.30
C TYR A 19 3.81 -6.88 13.26
N MET A 20 4.61 -5.83 13.10
CA MET A 20 5.30 -5.10 14.18
C MET A 20 6.05 -5.92 15.25
N SER A 21 7.19 -6.49 14.91
CA SER A 21 8.35 -6.49 15.84
C SER A 21 9.68 -6.51 15.09
N GLY A 22 10.60 -5.61 15.46
CA GLY A 22 11.85 -5.42 14.71
C GLY A 22 13.02 -6.22 15.26
N PHE A 23 13.72 -6.96 14.39
CA PHE A 23 15.06 -7.50 14.68
C PHE A 23 16.02 -7.32 13.50
N ILE A 24 17.31 -7.22 13.81
CA ILE A 24 18.38 -6.87 12.86
C ILE A 24 19.04 -8.13 12.30
N TRP A 25 19.15 -8.25 10.97
CA TRP A 25 19.95 -9.30 10.33
C TRP A 25 21.30 -8.78 9.80
N HIS A 26 22.35 -9.58 9.96
CA HIS A 26 23.71 -9.25 9.51
C HIS A 26 24.04 -9.94 8.17
N SER A 27 24.07 -9.16 7.08
CA SER A 27 24.50 -9.67 5.77
C SER A 27 26.03 -9.84 5.69
N ARG A 28 26.47 -11.10 5.61
CA ARG A 28 27.89 -11.48 5.46
C ARG A 28 28.33 -11.38 4.01
N PHE A 29 28.63 -10.17 3.55
CA PHE A 29 29.16 -9.95 2.19
C PHE A 29 30.53 -10.62 1.98
N GLY A 30 30.69 -11.30 0.85
CA GLY A 30 32.00 -11.69 0.32
C GLY A 30 32.68 -10.53 -0.40
N ASP A 31 34.01 -10.51 -0.41
CA ASP A 31 34.78 -9.43 -1.03
C ASP A 31 34.54 -9.31 -2.54
N ASN A 32 34.03 -8.15 -2.98
CA ASN A 32 34.42 -7.56 -4.25
C ASN A 32 34.36 -6.03 -4.16
N LYS A 33 35.49 -5.38 -4.40
CA LYS A 33 35.68 -3.94 -4.14
C LYS A 33 35.57 -3.12 -5.42
N HIS A 34 34.37 -2.63 -5.73
CA HIS A 34 34.15 -1.35 -6.42
C HIS A 34 32.68 -0.93 -6.30
N PHE A 35 32.26 -0.55 -5.08
CA PHE A 35 30.93 0.02 -4.84
C PHE A 35 31.02 1.54 -4.91
N ASP A 36 30.14 2.19 -5.68
CA ASP A 36 30.27 3.62 -6.00
C ASP A 36 30.00 4.52 -4.78
N TYR A 37 30.74 5.62 -4.69
CA TYR A 37 30.66 6.62 -3.63
C TYR A 37 29.29 7.33 -3.62
N MET A 38 28.62 7.46 -4.77
CA MET A 38 27.30 8.10 -4.84
C MET A 38 26.20 7.26 -4.18
N THR A 39 26.21 5.94 -4.37
CA THR A 39 25.26 5.02 -3.72
C THR A 39 25.45 5.03 -2.20
N GLN A 40 26.69 5.11 -1.73
CA GLN A 40 26.99 5.32 -0.31
C GLN A 40 26.45 6.65 0.23
N ILE A 41 26.56 7.76 -0.52
CA ILE A 41 26.00 9.06 -0.09
C ILE A 41 24.47 9.01 0.04
N TYR A 42 23.77 8.36 -0.88
CA TYR A 42 22.30 8.23 -0.83
C TYR A 42 21.85 7.37 0.37
N ILE A 43 22.48 6.20 0.56
CA ILE A 43 22.20 5.31 1.72
C ILE A 43 22.54 5.99 3.05
N MET A 44 23.67 6.71 3.12
CA MET A 44 24.06 7.51 4.29
C MET A 44 23.03 8.60 4.61
N ARG A 45 22.50 9.32 3.61
CA ARG A 45 21.41 10.30 3.82
C ARG A 45 20.13 9.62 4.34
N ARG A 46 19.70 8.50 3.75
CA ARG A 46 18.51 7.73 4.18
C ARG A 46 18.64 7.23 5.63
N GLN A 47 19.83 6.77 6.03
CA GLN A 47 20.16 6.37 7.41
C GLN A 47 20.26 7.55 8.38
N PHE A 48 20.87 8.67 7.96
CA PHE A 48 21.07 9.86 8.82
C PHE A 48 19.75 10.54 9.17
N MET A 49 18.81 10.65 8.21
CA MET A 49 17.47 11.18 8.48
C MET A 49 16.70 10.30 9.47
N LYS A 50 16.65 8.97 9.25
CA LYS A 50 15.99 8.03 10.18
C LYS A 50 16.56 8.12 11.60
N ARG A 51 17.90 8.23 11.75
CA ARG A 51 18.54 8.28 13.09
C ARG A 51 18.43 9.63 13.81
N ASN A 52 18.13 10.72 13.09
CA ASN A 52 17.94 12.05 13.69
C ASN A 52 16.48 12.34 14.03
N LEU A 53 15.51 11.81 13.28
CA LEU A 53 14.08 11.92 13.61
C LEU A 53 13.80 11.35 15.01
N CYS A 54 14.34 10.15 15.30
CA CYS A 54 14.28 9.52 16.63
C CYS A 54 15.04 10.25 17.75
N LYS A 55 15.66 11.41 17.48
CA LYS A 55 16.36 12.25 18.46
C LYS A 55 15.83 13.68 18.58
N ALA A 56 14.97 14.11 17.66
CA ALA A 56 14.26 15.39 17.74
C ALA A 56 13.06 15.35 18.71
N LEU A 57 12.63 14.15 19.13
CA LEU A 57 11.41 13.91 19.90
C LEU A 57 11.65 13.84 21.42
N ILE A 58 12.42 14.79 21.97
CA ILE A 58 12.61 15.06 23.41
C ILE A 58 13.10 16.53 23.55
N VAL A 59 12.56 17.28 24.53
CA VAL A 59 12.67 18.75 24.69
C VAL A 59 11.93 19.50 23.56
N THR A 60 10.72 20.03 23.79
CA THR A 60 10.44 21.15 24.72
C THR A 60 9.07 21.05 25.43
N VAL A 61 9.06 21.26 26.75
CA VAL A 61 7.86 21.61 27.53
C VAL A 61 8.26 22.68 28.57
N ALA A 62 7.36 23.63 28.82
CA ALA A 62 7.44 24.71 29.80
C ALA A 62 8.60 25.72 29.66
N CYS A 63 8.25 26.93 29.19
CA CYS A 63 8.39 28.18 29.96
C CYS A 63 7.99 29.41 29.10
N LEU A 64 7.03 30.23 29.56
CA LEU A 64 7.04 31.70 29.51
C LEU A 64 5.67 32.30 29.90
N SER A 65 5.62 32.97 31.05
CA SER A 65 4.66 34.04 31.40
C SER A 65 5.26 34.88 32.56
N LEU A 66 4.69 36.06 32.83
CA LEU A 66 5.28 37.18 33.63
C LEU A 66 6.45 37.88 32.89
N TYR A 67 6.57 39.21 32.75
CA TYR A 67 5.77 40.42 33.07
C TYR A 67 5.85 41.37 31.82
N GLY A 68 5.14 42.49 31.65
CA GLY A 68 4.24 43.29 32.49
C GLY A 68 3.67 44.50 31.72
N CYS A 69 3.02 45.46 32.41
CA CYS A 69 2.09 46.46 31.83
C CYS A 69 2.69 47.63 31.02
N GLY A 70 1.84 48.26 30.19
CA GLY A 70 1.97 49.62 29.64
C GLY A 70 0.66 50.11 29.00
N GLU A 71 0.22 51.35 29.29
CA GLU A 71 -1.08 51.93 28.87
C GLU A 71 -0.97 52.79 27.58
N GLY A 72 -2.07 53.01 26.84
CA GLY A 72 -2.01 53.87 25.63
C GLY A 72 -3.26 54.05 24.74
N THR A 73 -4.43 54.40 25.30
CA THR A 73 -5.55 55.17 24.65
C THR A 73 -5.90 54.99 23.15
N GLY A 74 -7.15 54.60 22.82
CA GLY A 74 -7.68 54.79 21.45
C GLY A 74 -9.05 54.14 21.13
N THR A 75 -10.10 54.96 21.16
CA THR A 75 -11.45 54.83 20.53
C THR A 75 -11.46 54.26 19.10
N GLU A 76 -12.51 53.66 18.53
CA GLU A 76 -13.94 53.30 18.85
C GLU A 76 -14.46 52.41 17.65
N GLU A 77 -15.66 51.81 17.52
CA GLU A 77 -16.97 51.75 18.24
C GLU A 77 -17.74 50.48 17.77
N SER A 78 -18.73 49.99 18.55
CA SER A 78 -19.94 49.25 18.11
C SER A 78 -19.78 47.82 17.49
N SER A 79 -20.69 46.84 17.64
CA SER A 79 -21.96 46.70 18.40
C SER A 79 -22.44 45.23 18.35
N ILE A 80 -23.54 44.89 19.07
CA ILE A 80 -24.32 43.63 19.07
C ILE A 80 -23.67 42.41 19.79
N PHE A 81 -24.35 41.65 20.66
CA PHE A 81 -25.51 41.91 21.55
C PHE A 81 -25.58 40.80 22.62
N GLU A 82 -25.32 41.13 23.88
CA GLU A 82 -25.63 40.27 25.06
C GLU A 82 -27.10 40.53 25.50
N PRO A 83 -27.79 39.59 26.20
CA PRO A 83 -27.53 39.36 27.63
C PRO A 83 -27.72 37.86 28.05
N GLN A 84 -28.15 37.51 29.27
CA GLN A 84 -27.42 37.29 30.55
C GLN A 84 -28.25 36.21 31.33
N GLN A 85 -28.16 35.87 32.63
CA GLN A 85 -27.54 36.39 33.88
C GLN A 85 -27.47 35.21 34.89
N GLY A 86 -26.76 35.20 36.02
CA GLY A 86 -26.00 36.23 36.73
C GLY A 86 -24.94 35.62 37.68
N ILE A 87 -24.08 36.45 38.31
CA ILE A 87 -24.23 37.00 39.69
C ILE A 87 -24.06 35.89 40.77
N SER A 88 -23.16 35.96 41.76
CA SER A 88 -22.31 37.03 42.36
C SER A 88 -20.89 36.48 42.71
N THR A 89 -19.79 37.24 42.74
CA THR A 89 -19.24 38.03 43.89
C THR A 89 -19.50 37.43 45.30
N GLU A 90 -18.58 37.41 46.29
CA GLU A 90 -17.26 38.05 46.52
C GLU A 90 -16.52 37.31 47.69
N SER A 91 -15.28 37.56 48.17
CA SER A 91 -14.24 38.57 47.85
C SER A 91 -12.77 38.13 48.11
N GLN A 92 -12.33 37.91 49.37
CA GLN A 92 -10.91 37.88 49.80
C GLN A 92 -10.64 36.95 51.01
N GLY A 93 -9.38 36.51 51.23
CA GLY A 93 -8.93 35.87 52.47
C GLY A 93 -7.56 35.20 52.41
N GLU A 94 -6.52 35.81 52.99
CA GLU A 94 -5.12 35.35 52.98
C GLU A 94 -4.65 34.92 54.39
N GLN A 95 -3.91 33.79 54.53
CA GLN A 95 -2.70 33.70 55.37
C GLN A 95 -1.97 32.33 55.32
N VAL A 96 -0.77 32.27 55.90
CA VAL A 96 0.28 31.24 55.74
C VAL A 96 0.65 30.56 57.08
N SER A 97 0.83 29.24 57.08
CA SER A 97 1.76 28.44 57.92
C SER A 97 1.68 26.95 57.52
N GLY A 98 2.70 26.08 57.60
CA GLY A 98 4.11 26.25 57.96
C GLY A 98 4.74 24.89 58.39
N SER A 99 6.05 24.72 58.20
CA SER A 99 6.88 23.56 58.63
C SER A 99 6.62 22.19 57.96
N GLN A 100 7.48 21.16 58.09
CA GLN A 100 8.94 21.00 57.84
C GLN A 100 9.34 19.51 58.08
N ASN A 101 10.58 19.14 57.75
CA ASN A 101 11.27 17.83 57.92
C ASN A 101 11.04 16.83 56.77
N GLU A 102 12.06 16.26 56.08
CA GLU A 102 13.32 15.56 56.48
C GLU A 102 13.11 14.12 56.98
N ALA A 103 13.92 13.09 56.65
CA ALA A 103 14.94 12.90 55.58
C ALA A 103 15.40 11.40 55.55
N ASN A 104 16.24 11.03 54.57
CA ASN A 104 17.07 9.79 54.51
C ASN A 104 16.33 8.44 54.22
N GLY A 105 16.93 7.40 53.62
CA GLY A 105 18.27 7.29 52.98
C GLY A 105 18.62 5.86 52.48
N GLN A 106 19.61 5.77 51.57
CA GLN A 106 20.39 4.61 51.10
C GLN A 106 19.75 3.38 50.36
N ASN A 107 20.24 3.19 49.13
CA ASN A 107 20.90 2.00 48.55
C ASN A 107 20.34 0.57 48.77
N ASN A 108 20.23 -0.18 47.66
CA ASN A 108 21.21 -1.26 47.39
C ASN A 108 21.33 -1.59 45.89
N SER A 109 22.43 -2.26 45.52
CA SER A 109 22.63 -2.90 44.20
C SER A 109 22.83 -4.39 44.38
N ASN A 110 22.61 -5.19 43.33
CA ASN A 110 23.37 -6.44 43.15
C ASN A 110 23.38 -6.88 41.68
N ASP A 111 24.52 -7.46 41.30
CA ASP A 111 24.78 -8.13 40.02
C ASP A 111 24.82 -9.65 40.24
N THR A 112 24.37 -10.43 39.25
CA THR A 112 24.74 -11.84 39.06
C THR A 112 24.43 -12.28 37.63
N GLY A 113 25.46 -12.63 36.86
CA GLY A 113 25.35 -13.42 35.63
C GLY A 113 25.95 -14.82 35.79
N VAL A 114 25.34 -15.83 35.16
CA VAL A 114 25.88 -17.21 35.04
C VAL A 114 25.56 -17.72 33.62
N ALA A 115 26.42 -18.59 33.07
CA ALA A 115 26.43 -18.97 31.65
C ALA A 115 25.92 -20.39 31.35
N GLU A 116 25.70 -20.64 30.06
CA GLU A 116 25.74 -21.90 29.27
C GLU A 116 25.47 -23.26 29.96
N ASN A 117 24.58 -24.06 29.34
CA ASN A 117 24.89 -25.30 28.56
C ASN A 117 23.65 -26.22 28.46
N GLY A 118 23.46 -26.98 27.37
CA GLY A 118 22.40 -28.00 27.27
C GLY A 118 21.84 -28.30 25.87
N SER A 119 22.51 -29.17 25.11
CA SER A 119 22.06 -29.69 23.79
C SER A 119 20.84 -30.63 23.87
N SER A 120 19.92 -30.57 22.90
CA SER A 120 19.56 -31.78 22.12
C SER A 120 18.88 -31.51 20.75
N GLU A 121 19.29 -32.33 19.77
CA GLU A 121 18.53 -32.90 18.64
C GLU A 121 17.56 -32.04 17.81
N ILE A 122 18.00 -31.72 16.59
CA ILE A 122 17.10 -31.46 15.45
C ILE A 122 16.47 -32.81 15.02
N GLN A 123 15.14 -32.89 14.99
CA GLN A 123 14.43 -33.98 14.35
C GLN A 123 13.91 -33.53 12.98
N SER A 124 14.43 -34.13 11.91
CA SER A 124 14.05 -33.82 10.54
C SER A 124 12.68 -34.44 10.20
N GLY A 125 11.62 -33.62 10.24
CA GLY A 125 10.30 -33.98 9.73
C GLY A 125 10.15 -33.56 8.26
N ASP A 126 10.16 -34.54 7.35
CA ASP A 126 9.81 -34.34 5.94
C ASP A 126 8.28 -34.42 5.80
N SER A 127 7.63 -33.26 5.68
CA SER A 127 6.18 -33.12 5.47
C SER A 127 5.92 -32.32 4.20
N ALA A 128 5.81 -33.02 3.08
CA ALA A 128 5.23 -32.48 1.85
C ALA A 128 3.70 -32.33 2.06
N GLU A 129 3.27 -31.19 2.60
CA GLU A 129 1.86 -30.88 2.77
C GLU A 129 1.20 -30.73 1.38
N ALA A 130 0.29 -31.66 1.07
CA ALA A 130 -0.56 -31.56 -0.10
C ALA A 130 -1.63 -30.49 0.16
N ALA A 131 -2.10 -29.83 -0.90
CA ALA A 131 -3.20 -28.85 -0.78
C ALA A 131 -4.40 -29.51 -0.05
N PRO A 132 -5.00 -28.82 0.95
CA PRO A 132 -6.12 -29.38 1.69
C PRO A 132 -7.32 -29.53 0.76
N THR A 133 -7.66 -30.78 0.40
CA THR A 133 -8.92 -31.09 -0.26
C THR A 133 -10.07 -30.61 0.62
N SER A 134 -10.92 -29.75 0.05
CA SER A 134 -12.11 -29.12 0.65
C SER A 134 -12.69 -29.89 1.84
N SER A 135 -12.51 -29.36 3.06
CA SER A 135 -13.13 -29.91 4.25
C SER A 135 -14.62 -29.58 4.26
N ASP A 136 -15.45 -30.60 4.02
CA ASP A 136 -16.92 -30.55 4.12
C ASP A 136 -17.32 -30.15 5.56
N GLY A 137 -17.52 -28.84 5.78
CA GLY A 137 -17.64 -28.23 7.11
C GLY A 137 -16.89 -26.90 7.31
N SER A 138 -16.10 -26.42 6.34
CA SER A 138 -15.53 -25.06 6.38
C SER A 138 -16.58 -23.99 6.04
N VAL A 139 -16.69 -22.95 6.88
CA VAL A 139 -17.62 -21.82 6.70
C VAL A 139 -17.08 -20.85 5.65
N SER A 140 -17.94 -20.31 4.79
CA SER A 140 -17.62 -19.19 3.89
C SER A 140 -18.26 -17.89 4.38
N ILE A 141 -17.67 -16.74 4.03
CA ILE A 141 -18.19 -15.42 4.41
C ILE A 141 -19.59 -15.14 3.82
N CYS A 142 -19.94 -15.85 2.74
CA CYS A 142 -21.24 -15.80 2.07
C CYS A 142 -22.34 -16.65 2.73
N ASP A 143 -21.99 -17.54 3.69
CA ASP A 143 -22.96 -18.42 4.35
C ASP A 143 -23.72 -17.73 5.50
N GLU A 144 -23.26 -16.55 5.93
CA GLU A 144 -23.84 -15.78 7.02
C GLU A 144 -24.30 -14.39 6.54
N THR A 145 -25.47 -13.94 7.03
CA THR A 145 -26.12 -12.67 6.67
C THR A 145 -26.28 -11.71 7.86
N THR A 146 -25.46 -11.87 8.91
CA THR A 146 -25.40 -10.96 10.06
C THR A 146 -24.48 -9.77 9.76
N THR A 147 -24.62 -8.66 10.50
CA THR A 147 -23.64 -7.56 10.44
C THR A 147 -22.21 -8.07 10.66
N LEU A 148 -21.23 -7.53 9.94
CA LEU A 148 -19.82 -7.91 10.10
C LEU A 148 -19.33 -7.69 11.54
N ASP A 149 -18.70 -8.71 12.13
CA ASP A 149 -17.89 -8.54 13.33
C ASP A 149 -16.48 -8.11 12.89
N TYR A 150 -16.25 -6.80 12.86
CA TYR A 150 -14.97 -6.25 12.46
C TYR A 150 -13.79 -6.57 13.41
N SER A 151 -14.01 -7.30 14.51
CA SER A 151 -12.94 -7.86 15.34
C SER A 151 -12.52 -9.28 14.93
N LYS A 152 -13.23 -9.90 13.99
CA LYS A 152 -13.00 -11.25 13.47
C LYS A 152 -12.06 -11.22 12.26
N ASP A 153 -11.15 -12.19 12.21
CA ASP A 153 -10.40 -12.54 11.00
C ASP A 153 -11.28 -13.39 10.07
N TYR A 154 -11.45 -12.93 8.83
CA TYR A 154 -12.26 -13.57 7.80
C TYR A 154 -11.44 -14.26 6.70
N THR A 155 -10.10 -14.28 6.79
CA THR A 155 -9.19 -14.76 5.72
C THR A 155 -9.58 -16.15 5.21
N ASP A 156 -9.80 -17.11 6.10
CA ASP A 156 -10.23 -18.47 5.74
C ASP A 156 -11.66 -18.52 5.17
N GLU A 157 -12.58 -17.70 5.67
CA GLU A 157 -13.98 -17.68 5.21
C GLU A 157 -14.12 -17.00 3.83
N ILE A 158 -13.24 -16.05 3.52
CA ILE A 158 -13.08 -15.46 2.19
C ILE A 158 -12.47 -16.51 1.25
N ARG A 159 -11.36 -17.16 1.64
CA ARG A 159 -10.72 -18.24 0.85
C ARG A 159 -11.72 -19.33 0.48
N VAL A 160 -12.56 -19.79 1.41
CA VAL A 160 -13.60 -20.81 1.16
C VAL A 160 -14.72 -20.28 0.24
N ALA A 161 -15.09 -19.00 0.33
CA ALA A 161 -16.06 -18.41 -0.60
C ALA A 161 -15.50 -18.33 -2.04
N VAL A 162 -14.23 -17.94 -2.17
CA VAL A 162 -13.50 -17.91 -3.45
C VAL A 162 -13.35 -19.31 -4.02
N GLU A 163 -12.82 -20.28 -3.28
CA GLU A 163 -12.70 -21.69 -3.71
C GLU A 163 -14.04 -22.28 -4.20
N ARG A 164 -15.15 -21.94 -3.54
CA ARG A 164 -16.49 -22.33 -3.97
C ARG A 164 -16.89 -21.63 -5.26
N ALA A 165 -16.76 -20.31 -5.34
CA ALA A 165 -17.06 -19.52 -6.53
C ALA A 165 -16.30 -20.02 -7.77
N VAL A 166 -14.99 -20.26 -7.62
CA VAL A 166 -14.09 -20.88 -8.61
C VAL A 166 -14.65 -22.23 -9.07
N SER A 167 -15.04 -23.10 -8.14
CA SER A 167 -15.55 -24.45 -8.47
C SER A 167 -16.90 -24.45 -9.20
N GLU A 168 -17.67 -23.37 -9.08
CA GLU A 168 -18.96 -23.16 -9.74
C GLU A 168 -18.85 -22.37 -11.07
N ALA A 169 -17.70 -21.74 -11.33
CA ALA A 169 -17.53 -20.83 -12.46
C ALA A 169 -17.46 -21.58 -13.81
N THR A 170 -18.06 -20.99 -14.83
CA THR A 170 -18.14 -21.54 -16.19
C THR A 170 -17.16 -20.91 -17.17
N SER A 171 -16.63 -19.72 -16.85
CA SER A 171 -15.54 -19.04 -17.55
C SER A 171 -14.83 -18.06 -16.60
N PHE A 172 -13.73 -17.45 -17.02
CA PHE A 172 -13.03 -16.44 -16.21
C PHE A 172 -13.90 -15.21 -15.96
N GLU A 173 -14.72 -14.82 -16.95
CA GLU A 173 -15.66 -13.72 -16.80
C GLU A 173 -16.67 -14.01 -15.68
N ASP A 174 -17.29 -15.20 -15.64
CA ASP A 174 -18.19 -15.67 -14.56
C ASP A 174 -17.48 -15.81 -13.20
N GLU A 175 -16.20 -16.21 -13.20
CA GLU A 175 -15.35 -16.28 -12.01
C GLU A 175 -15.11 -14.89 -11.38
N PHE A 176 -14.77 -13.89 -12.20
CA PHE A 176 -14.60 -12.50 -11.77
C PHE A 176 -15.92 -11.84 -11.38
N ASP A 177 -17.00 -12.15 -12.11
CA ASP A 177 -18.37 -11.78 -11.76
C ASP A 177 -18.79 -12.35 -10.39
N LYS A 178 -18.27 -13.52 -10.00
CA LYS A 178 -18.47 -14.12 -8.67
C LYS A 178 -17.61 -13.46 -7.58
N MET A 179 -16.40 -12.99 -7.88
CA MET A 179 -15.62 -12.18 -6.92
C MET A 179 -16.38 -10.91 -6.54
N GLY A 180 -16.94 -10.20 -7.53
CA GLY A 180 -17.84 -9.06 -7.29
C GLY A 180 -19.04 -9.42 -6.41
N LYS A 181 -19.67 -10.59 -6.63
CA LYS A 181 -20.80 -11.06 -5.80
C LYS A 181 -20.41 -11.40 -4.35
N ILE A 182 -19.15 -11.80 -4.09
CA ILE A 182 -18.63 -11.95 -2.72
C ILE A 182 -18.47 -10.56 -2.07
N GLN A 183 -17.98 -9.57 -2.80
CA GLN A 183 -17.85 -8.19 -2.32
C GLN A 183 -19.22 -7.52 -2.09
N ASP A 184 -20.21 -7.76 -2.96
CA ASP A 184 -21.62 -7.37 -2.76
C ASP A 184 -22.16 -7.98 -1.46
N HIS A 185 -21.89 -9.26 -1.21
CA HIS A 185 -22.33 -9.94 0.01
C HIS A 185 -21.70 -9.31 1.27
N ILE A 186 -20.37 -9.12 1.28
CA ILE A 186 -19.66 -8.39 2.34
C ILE A 186 -20.27 -7.01 2.55
N THR A 187 -20.59 -6.29 1.46
CA THR A 187 -21.20 -4.95 1.50
C THR A 187 -22.61 -4.98 2.10
N SER A 188 -23.42 -5.99 1.78
CA SER A 188 -24.76 -6.17 2.33
C SER A 188 -24.78 -6.48 3.83
N ARG A 189 -23.65 -6.92 4.40
CA ARG A 189 -23.43 -7.16 5.84
C ARG A 189 -22.89 -5.92 6.58
N ARG A 190 -22.78 -4.76 5.92
CA ARG A 190 -22.34 -3.51 6.55
C ARG A 190 -23.53 -2.68 7.02
N ASP A 191 -23.38 -2.03 8.17
CA ASP A 191 -24.38 -1.07 8.65
C ASP A 191 -24.38 0.20 7.79
N GLN A 192 -25.57 0.78 7.56
CA GLN A 192 -25.76 1.93 6.66
C GLN A 192 -25.00 3.18 7.12
N ASP A 193 -24.87 3.36 8.43
CA ASP A 193 -24.12 4.45 9.07
C ASP A 193 -22.64 4.06 9.36
N SER A 194 -22.04 3.25 8.47
CA SER A 194 -20.63 2.79 8.55
C SER A 194 -19.66 3.92 8.92
N THR A 195 -18.89 3.76 10.00
CA THR A 195 -17.79 4.69 10.33
C THR A 195 -16.61 4.54 9.37
N GLN A 196 -15.73 5.55 9.29
CA GLN A 196 -14.51 5.49 8.48
C GLN A 196 -13.65 4.26 8.80
N VAL A 197 -13.59 3.82 10.07
CA VAL A 197 -12.80 2.66 10.47
C VAL A 197 -13.40 1.38 9.88
N GLU A 198 -14.73 1.25 9.89
CA GLU A 198 -15.46 0.12 9.31
C GLU A 198 -15.43 0.12 7.78
N MET A 199 -15.43 1.30 7.15
CA MET A 199 -15.16 1.45 5.71
C MET A 199 -13.75 0.96 5.35
N ASN A 200 -12.73 1.37 6.11
CA ASN A 200 -11.34 0.92 5.89
C ASN A 200 -11.23 -0.61 6.03
N MET A 201 -11.84 -1.19 7.07
CA MET A 201 -11.83 -2.64 7.29
C MET A 201 -12.58 -3.39 6.18
N ALA A 202 -13.68 -2.84 5.66
CA ALA A 202 -14.39 -3.43 4.52
C ALA A 202 -13.53 -3.44 3.23
N ALA A 203 -12.78 -2.37 2.93
CA ALA A 203 -11.85 -2.36 1.79
C ALA A 203 -10.75 -3.42 1.93
N SER A 204 -10.23 -3.63 3.14
CA SER A 204 -9.29 -4.72 3.41
C SER A 204 -9.87 -6.11 3.11
N LEU A 205 -11.16 -6.33 3.39
CA LEU A 205 -11.85 -7.58 3.02
C LEU A 205 -12.08 -7.68 1.49
N TYR A 206 -12.39 -6.57 0.81
CA TYR A 206 -12.54 -6.55 -0.65
C TYR A 206 -11.23 -6.91 -1.36
N PHE A 207 -10.09 -6.37 -0.91
CA PHE A 207 -8.76 -6.75 -1.38
C PHE A 207 -8.45 -8.23 -1.11
N GLN A 208 -8.77 -8.76 0.07
CA GLN A 208 -8.57 -10.19 0.40
C GLN A 208 -9.34 -11.14 -0.52
N VAL A 209 -10.51 -10.76 -1.06
CA VAL A 209 -11.23 -11.56 -2.07
C VAL A 209 -10.39 -11.70 -3.35
N TRP A 210 -9.81 -10.60 -3.84
CA TRP A 210 -8.98 -10.63 -5.04
C TRP A 210 -7.61 -11.26 -4.82
N ASP A 211 -6.98 -11.11 -3.64
CA ASP A 211 -5.72 -11.82 -3.34
C ASP A 211 -5.93 -13.33 -3.23
N ALA A 212 -7.05 -13.78 -2.65
CA ALA A 212 -7.41 -15.19 -2.65
C ALA A 212 -7.60 -15.75 -4.08
N GLU A 213 -8.24 -15.00 -4.99
CA GLU A 213 -8.36 -15.43 -6.40
C GLU A 213 -7.05 -15.30 -7.18
N LEU A 214 -6.18 -14.32 -6.87
CA LEU A 214 -4.83 -14.24 -7.44
C LEU A 214 -4.01 -15.49 -7.10
N ASN A 215 -4.06 -15.93 -5.84
CA ASN A 215 -3.42 -17.17 -5.40
C ASN A 215 -4.05 -18.43 -6.03
N SER A 216 -5.38 -18.44 -6.20
CA SER A 216 -6.11 -19.50 -6.91
C SER A 216 -5.67 -19.60 -8.38
N LEU A 217 -5.71 -18.49 -9.13
CA LEU A 217 -5.17 -18.35 -10.49
C LEU A 217 -3.71 -18.78 -10.58
N TRP A 218 -2.86 -18.34 -9.65
CA TRP A 218 -1.44 -18.68 -9.65
C TRP A 218 -1.20 -20.19 -9.60
N ASN A 219 -1.99 -20.92 -8.80
CA ASN A 219 -1.95 -22.37 -8.77
C ASN A 219 -2.43 -22.99 -10.09
N ARG A 220 -3.58 -22.53 -10.63
CA ARG A 220 -4.14 -23.02 -11.92
C ARG A 220 -3.18 -22.76 -13.09
N PHE A 221 -2.54 -21.60 -13.14
CA PHE A 221 -1.47 -21.23 -14.06
C PHE A 221 -0.25 -22.14 -13.90
N SER A 222 0.17 -22.37 -12.64
CA SER A 222 1.32 -23.22 -12.33
C SER A 222 1.12 -24.69 -12.73
N GLU A 223 -0.11 -25.17 -12.86
CA GLU A 223 -0.40 -26.51 -13.38
C GLU A 223 -0.52 -26.56 -14.91
N SER A 224 -0.94 -25.48 -15.57
CA SER A 224 -1.15 -25.44 -17.04
C SER A 224 0.06 -24.98 -17.86
N ALA A 225 0.90 -24.10 -17.34
CA ALA A 225 1.97 -23.45 -18.11
C ALA A 225 3.26 -24.29 -18.20
N ASP A 226 3.95 -24.15 -19.34
CA ASP A 226 5.28 -24.72 -19.53
C ASP A 226 6.36 -24.01 -18.66
N ALA A 227 7.55 -24.58 -18.60
CA ALA A 227 8.63 -24.09 -17.73
C ALA A 227 9.18 -22.70 -18.11
N GLN A 228 9.19 -22.33 -19.40
CA GLN A 228 9.67 -21.02 -19.85
C GLN A 228 8.62 -19.94 -19.57
N THR A 229 7.36 -20.21 -19.91
CA THR A 229 6.24 -19.28 -19.62
C THR A 229 6.10 -19.07 -18.11
N LYS A 230 6.22 -20.13 -17.30
CA LYS A 230 6.20 -20.03 -15.83
C LYS A 230 7.29 -19.14 -15.25
N GLU A 231 8.55 -19.27 -15.68
CA GLU A 231 9.62 -18.46 -15.07
C GLU A 231 9.46 -16.97 -15.42
N ARG A 232 9.05 -16.63 -16.67
CA ARG A 232 8.73 -15.23 -17.02
C ARG A 232 7.62 -14.68 -16.13
N VAL A 233 6.45 -15.34 -16.08
CA VAL A 233 5.31 -14.82 -15.32
C VAL A 233 5.59 -14.78 -13.80
N LEU A 234 6.53 -15.59 -13.31
CA LEU A 234 7.07 -15.53 -11.95
C LEU A 234 8.05 -14.37 -11.73
N GLU A 235 8.86 -14.01 -12.72
CA GLU A 235 9.69 -12.80 -12.73
C GLU A 235 8.82 -11.53 -12.75
N ASP A 236 7.84 -11.48 -13.66
CA ASP A 236 6.79 -10.44 -13.72
C ASP A 236 6.08 -10.29 -12.36
N GLN A 237 5.74 -11.41 -11.69
CA GLN A 237 5.08 -11.43 -10.38
C GLN A 237 5.97 -10.94 -9.24
N ARG A 238 7.28 -11.21 -9.29
CA ARG A 238 8.27 -10.70 -8.31
C ARG A 238 8.40 -9.19 -8.42
N HIS A 239 8.55 -8.66 -9.63
CA HIS A 239 8.63 -7.22 -9.88
C HIS A 239 7.35 -6.49 -9.42
N TRP A 240 6.15 -7.02 -9.73
CA TRP A 240 4.89 -6.45 -9.24
C TRP A 240 4.81 -6.45 -7.71
N ASN A 241 5.14 -7.57 -7.05
CA ASN A 241 5.13 -7.63 -5.58
C ASN A 241 6.16 -6.70 -4.94
N ALA A 242 7.32 -6.49 -5.55
CA ALA A 242 8.34 -5.56 -5.06
C ALA A 242 7.91 -4.09 -5.16
N MET A 243 7.18 -3.73 -6.22
CA MET A 243 6.86 -2.32 -6.53
C MET A 243 5.47 -1.86 -6.10
N LYS A 244 4.49 -2.74 -5.85
CA LYS A 244 3.09 -2.33 -5.59
C LYS A 244 2.91 -1.33 -4.45
N GLN A 245 3.75 -1.37 -3.41
CA GLN A 245 3.72 -0.41 -2.31
C GLN A 245 4.24 0.98 -2.72
N ASP A 246 5.28 1.03 -3.56
CA ASP A 246 5.79 2.29 -4.12
C ASP A 246 4.86 2.82 -5.22
N ALA A 247 4.15 1.95 -5.97
CA ALA A 247 3.10 2.37 -6.91
C ALA A 247 1.90 3.03 -6.19
N ALA A 248 1.49 2.48 -5.04
CA ALA A 248 0.49 3.10 -4.17
C ALA A 248 0.96 4.47 -3.65
N LEU A 249 2.26 4.62 -3.35
CA LEU A 249 2.87 5.90 -2.97
C LEU A 249 2.88 6.91 -4.14
N GLU A 250 3.04 6.45 -5.39
CA GLU A 250 2.95 7.31 -6.57
C GLU A 250 1.52 7.86 -6.77
N ALA A 251 0.48 7.05 -6.62
CA ALA A 251 -0.92 7.49 -6.72
C ALA A 251 -1.41 8.32 -5.52
N LEU A 252 -1.20 7.82 -4.30
CA LEU A 252 -1.87 8.32 -3.09
C LEU A 252 -1.03 9.31 -2.29
N GLY A 253 0.26 9.41 -2.58
CA GLY A 253 1.21 10.17 -1.79
C GLY A 253 1.48 9.54 -0.40
N PRO A 254 2.22 10.24 0.48
CA PRO A 254 2.65 9.70 1.76
C PRO A 254 1.50 9.46 2.75
N GLN A 255 1.50 8.29 3.41
CA GLN A 255 0.51 7.89 4.41
C GLN A 255 0.32 8.91 5.55
N ASP A 256 1.38 9.61 5.96
CA ASP A 256 1.33 10.62 7.03
C ASP A 256 0.59 11.91 6.61
N GLN A 257 0.26 12.06 5.33
CA GLN A 257 -0.51 13.17 4.77
C GLN A 257 -1.95 12.79 4.43
N GLY A 258 -2.23 11.52 4.12
CA GLY A 258 -3.57 11.02 3.74
C GLY A 258 -4.59 10.82 4.87
N GLY A 259 -4.17 10.92 6.14
CA GLY A 259 -5.08 10.89 7.29
C GLY A 259 -5.88 9.58 7.45
N SER A 260 -7.10 9.67 8.01
CA SER A 260 -7.93 8.50 8.37
C SER A 260 -8.56 7.76 7.19
N ILE A 261 -8.60 8.37 6.00
CA ILE A 261 -9.12 7.75 4.77
C ILE A 261 -8.03 7.00 3.99
N TYR A 262 -6.74 7.26 4.26
CA TYR A 262 -5.63 6.61 3.55
C TYR A 262 -5.72 5.07 3.49
N PRO A 263 -6.09 4.34 4.57
CA PRO A 263 -6.20 2.88 4.50
C PRO A 263 -7.28 2.41 3.51
N LEU A 264 -8.39 3.14 3.37
CA LEU A 264 -9.42 2.86 2.36
C LEU A 264 -8.83 2.95 0.95
N LEU A 265 -8.14 4.06 0.65
CA LEU A 265 -7.57 4.33 -0.65
C LEU A 265 -6.45 3.33 -0.99
N TYR A 266 -5.63 2.98 0.01
CA TYR A 266 -4.55 2.00 -0.13
C TYR A 266 -5.09 0.59 -0.39
N ASP A 267 -6.08 0.13 0.38
CA ASP A 267 -6.64 -1.21 0.18
C ASP A 267 -7.43 -1.30 -1.13
N SER A 268 -8.16 -0.26 -1.54
CA SER A 268 -8.82 -0.20 -2.86
C SER A 268 -7.83 -0.12 -4.03
N PHE A 269 -6.67 0.54 -3.88
CA PHE A 269 -5.60 0.48 -4.88
C PHE A 269 -5.00 -0.93 -4.97
N MET A 270 -4.73 -1.58 -3.83
CA MET A 270 -4.25 -2.96 -3.79
C MET A 270 -5.26 -3.94 -4.41
N GLU A 271 -6.55 -3.70 -4.20
CA GLU A 271 -7.66 -4.46 -4.78
C GLU A 271 -7.64 -4.41 -6.32
N GLU A 272 -7.71 -3.21 -6.93
CA GLU A 272 -7.73 -3.06 -8.39
C GLU A 272 -6.42 -3.54 -9.03
N SER A 273 -5.28 -3.31 -8.41
CA SER A 273 -3.99 -3.82 -8.89
C SER A 273 -3.93 -5.36 -8.90
N THR A 274 -4.47 -5.98 -7.85
CA THR A 274 -4.53 -7.44 -7.71
C THR A 274 -5.52 -8.04 -8.72
N LYS A 275 -6.67 -7.39 -8.92
CA LYS A 275 -7.68 -7.71 -9.94
C LYS A 275 -7.14 -7.59 -11.37
N GLY A 276 -6.36 -6.55 -11.66
CA GLY A 276 -5.62 -6.42 -12.92
C GLY A 276 -4.61 -7.57 -13.12
N ARG A 277 -3.90 -7.96 -12.06
CA ARG A 277 -2.99 -9.11 -12.09
C ARG A 277 -3.73 -10.45 -12.29
N CYS A 278 -4.95 -10.58 -11.76
CA CYS A 278 -5.82 -11.74 -12.03
C CYS A 278 -6.19 -11.86 -13.52
N TYR A 279 -6.49 -10.75 -14.19
CA TYR A 279 -6.80 -10.75 -15.63
C TYR A 279 -5.61 -11.20 -16.49
N GLU A 280 -4.39 -10.75 -16.15
CA GLU A 280 -3.17 -11.21 -16.81
C GLU A 280 -2.91 -12.72 -16.58
N LEU A 281 -3.12 -13.25 -15.36
CA LEU A 281 -3.03 -14.70 -15.16
C LEU A 281 -4.10 -15.49 -15.92
N ALA A 282 -5.33 -14.97 -16.04
CA ALA A 282 -6.38 -15.60 -16.86
C ALA A 282 -6.02 -15.64 -18.36
N LYS A 283 -5.43 -14.55 -18.89
CA LYS A 283 -4.83 -14.44 -20.24
C LYS A 283 -3.74 -15.50 -20.46
N GLU A 284 -2.81 -15.64 -19.53
CA GLU A 284 -1.73 -16.66 -19.58
C GLU A 284 -2.27 -18.10 -19.49
N ILE A 285 -3.24 -18.37 -18.61
CA ILE A 285 -3.88 -19.70 -18.49
C ILE A 285 -4.67 -20.04 -19.76
N ALA A 286 -5.39 -19.08 -20.35
CA ALA A 286 -6.11 -19.27 -21.60
C ALA A 286 -5.13 -19.61 -22.74
N ALA A 287 -4.04 -18.84 -22.89
CA ALA A 287 -3.00 -19.10 -23.87
C ALA A 287 -2.37 -20.49 -23.70
N ALA A 288 -2.03 -20.89 -22.46
CA ALA A 288 -1.49 -22.21 -22.15
C ALA A 288 -2.46 -23.36 -22.49
N LYS A 289 -3.78 -23.12 -22.40
CA LYS A 289 -4.85 -24.06 -22.78
C LYS A 289 -5.20 -24.02 -24.28
N GLY A 290 -4.59 -23.13 -25.06
CA GLY A 290 -4.93 -22.93 -26.48
C GLY A 290 -6.28 -22.25 -26.71
N THR A 291 -6.80 -21.55 -25.70
CA THR A 291 -8.01 -20.71 -25.75
C THR A 291 -7.62 -19.22 -25.71
N ASN A 292 -8.60 -18.33 -25.84
CA ASN A 292 -8.39 -16.89 -25.77
C ASN A 292 -9.31 -16.28 -24.70
N PHE A 293 -8.73 -15.62 -23.71
CA PHE A 293 -9.46 -14.72 -22.80
C PHE A 293 -9.47 -13.31 -23.41
N VAL A 294 -10.58 -12.58 -23.28
CA VAL A 294 -10.68 -11.19 -23.74
C VAL A 294 -10.46 -10.29 -22.54
N MET A 295 -9.35 -9.57 -22.52
CA MET A 295 -9.08 -8.58 -21.47
C MET A 295 -10.21 -7.55 -21.41
N PRO A 296 -10.70 -7.18 -20.21
CA PRO A 296 -11.72 -6.15 -20.07
C PRO A 296 -11.16 -4.77 -20.46
N GLU A 297 -12.06 -3.80 -20.61
CA GLU A 297 -11.67 -2.40 -20.82
C GLU A 297 -10.87 -1.89 -19.60
N LYS A 298 -9.79 -1.15 -19.85
CA LYS A 298 -8.87 -0.65 -18.81
C LYS A 298 -9.48 0.59 -18.14
N GLN A 299 -9.35 0.71 -16.82
CA GLN A 299 -9.88 1.88 -16.12
C GLN A 299 -9.02 3.12 -16.42
N VAL A 300 -9.51 4.30 -16.04
CA VAL A 300 -8.74 5.55 -16.15
C VAL A 300 -7.84 5.76 -14.94
N GLN A 301 -8.29 5.36 -13.74
CA GLN A 301 -7.56 5.50 -12.49
C GLN A 301 -6.58 4.33 -12.34
N GLU A 302 -5.33 4.52 -12.74
CA GLU A 302 -4.32 3.47 -12.95
C GLU A 302 -2.91 4.06 -12.72
N VAL A 303 -1.93 3.23 -12.32
CA VAL A 303 -0.53 3.64 -12.19
C VAL A 303 0.34 2.85 -13.17
N TYR A 304 0.83 3.54 -14.20
CA TYR A 304 1.78 2.97 -15.15
C TYR A 304 3.21 3.27 -14.68
N VAL A 305 4.12 2.29 -14.75
CA VAL A 305 5.51 2.47 -14.32
C VAL A 305 6.52 1.92 -15.31
N ASP A 306 7.70 2.54 -15.28
CA ASP A 306 8.95 2.01 -15.79
C ASP A 306 9.86 1.64 -14.61
N ASN A 307 10.46 0.46 -14.70
CA ASN A 307 11.34 -0.12 -13.69
C ASN A 307 12.76 -0.37 -14.20
N GLU A 308 13.07 -0.05 -15.47
CA GLU A 308 14.35 -0.38 -16.14
C GLU A 308 14.79 -1.86 -15.97
N GLY A 309 13.82 -2.77 -15.84
CA GLY A 309 14.07 -4.20 -15.55
C GLY A 309 14.55 -4.49 -14.13
N THR A 310 14.10 -3.72 -13.13
CA THR A 310 14.51 -3.84 -11.72
C THR A 310 13.33 -3.96 -10.73
N ASP A 311 13.61 -4.31 -9.48
CA ASP A 311 12.65 -4.36 -8.37
C ASP A 311 12.34 -2.96 -7.78
N SER A 312 12.28 -1.91 -8.60
CA SER A 312 12.06 -0.52 -8.16
C SER A 312 11.51 0.36 -9.28
N ILE A 313 10.60 1.27 -8.93
CA ILE A 313 10.07 2.27 -9.86
C ILE A 313 11.17 3.30 -10.17
N TYR A 314 11.39 3.56 -11.45
CA TYR A 314 12.29 4.61 -11.94
C TYR A 314 11.49 5.83 -12.42
N SER A 315 10.45 5.58 -13.21
CA SER A 315 9.51 6.59 -13.70
C SER A 315 8.07 6.07 -13.57
N ALA A 316 7.09 6.96 -13.37
CA ALA A 316 5.67 6.61 -13.26
C ALA A 316 4.75 7.64 -13.92
N LEU A 317 3.61 7.18 -14.40
CA LEU A 317 2.44 7.95 -14.79
C LEU A 317 1.27 7.45 -13.92
N ALA A 318 0.94 8.22 -12.88
CA ALA A 318 -0.20 7.94 -12.01
C ALA A 318 -1.39 8.82 -12.41
N VAL A 319 -2.55 8.22 -12.71
CA VAL A 319 -3.79 8.92 -13.06
C VAL A 319 -4.81 8.72 -11.93
N THR A 320 -5.41 9.81 -11.44
CA THR A 320 -6.31 9.80 -10.27
C THR A 320 -7.53 10.71 -10.48
N GLU A 321 -8.60 10.48 -9.71
CA GLU A 321 -9.80 11.33 -9.80
C GLU A 321 -9.55 12.77 -9.30
N SER A 322 -10.19 13.75 -9.94
CA SER A 322 -10.18 15.13 -9.49
C SER A 322 -11.39 15.43 -8.58
N MET A 323 -11.15 16.19 -7.51
CA MET A 323 -12.21 16.62 -6.59
C MET A 323 -13.22 17.60 -7.21
N GLU A 324 -12.89 18.21 -8.37
CA GLU A 324 -13.82 19.10 -9.09
C GLU A 324 -14.54 18.38 -10.22
N SER A 325 -13.80 17.82 -11.19
CA SER A 325 -14.30 16.92 -12.24
C SER A 325 -13.15 16.38 -13.09
N GLY A 326 -13.33 15.19 -13.69
CA GLY A 326 -12.31 14.58 -14.55
C GLY A 326 -11.15 13.99 -13.75
N TYR A 327 -9.96 13.96 -14.36
CA TYR A 327 -8.81 13.23 -13.84
C TYR A 327 -7.56 14.11 -13.79
N ASN A 328 -6.79 13.93 -12.73
CA ASN A 328 -5.44 14.47 -12.59
C ASN A 328 -4.43 13.42 -13.06
N ALA A 329 -3.25 13.85 -13.48
CA ALA A 329 -2.11 12.96 -13.70
C ALA A 329 -0.82 13.54 -13.12
N LYS A 330 -0.01 12.65 -12.56
CA LYS A 330 1.36 12.94 -12.11
C LYS A 330 2.33 12.08 -12.89
N VAL A 331 3.31 12.71 -13.51
CA VAL A 331 4.37 12.08 -14.30
C VAL A 331 5.70 12.24 -13.56
N SER A 332 6.13 11.19 -12.86
CA SER A 332 7.41 11.11 -12.18
C SER A 332 8.46 10.59 -13.18
N LEU A 333 9.49 11.36 -13.52
CA LEU A 333 10.47 11.01 -14.56
C LEU A 333 11.89 10.92 -14.00
N TYR A 334 12.53 9.75 -14.14
CA TYR A 334 13.84 9.46 -13.56
C TYR A 334 14.91 10.49 -13.95
N ARG A 335 15.46 11.19 -12.95
CA ARG A 335 16.46 12.28 -13.07
C ARG A 335 16.00 13.56 -13.79
N THR A 336 14.79 13.60 -14.34
CA THR A 336 14.23 14.77 -15.03
C THR A 336 13.42 15.64 -14.06
N GLY A 337 12.50 15.04 -13.30
CA GLY A 337 11.63 15.73 -12.35
C GLY A 337 10.22 15.14 -12.29
N GLU A 338 9.29 15.89 -11.72
CA GLU A 338 7.86 15.55 -11.65
C GLU A 338 7.07 16.58 -12.46
N ILE A 339 6.04 16.14 -13.17
CA ILE A 339 5.08 17.00 -13.89
C ILE A 339 3.68 16.66 -13.38
N THR A 340 2.93 17.66 -12.91
CA THR A 340 1.52 17.52 -12.53
C THR A 340 0.61 18.26 -13.52
N GLY A 341 -0.61 17.77 -13.69
CA GLY A 341 -1.57 18.30 -14.64
C GLY A 341 -2.89 17.55 -14.64
N THR A 342 -3.71 17.85 -15.64
CA THR A 342 -5.01 17.20 -15.88
C THR A 342 -4.97 16.36 -17.16
N VAL A 343 -5.81 15.33 -17.23
CA VAL A 343 -6.00 14.51 -18.43
C VAL A 343 -7.46 14.48 -18.87
N THR A 344 -7.66 14.57 -20.19
CA THR A 344 -8.99 14.49 -20.84
C THR A 344 -8.99 13.37 -21.88
N GLU A 345 -10.00 12.49 -21.85
CA GLU A 345 -10.17 11.43 -22.84
C GLU A 345 -10.27 11.96 -24.27
N ASN A 346 -9.55 11.32 -25.19
CA ASN A 346 -9.52 11.64 -26.62
C ASN A 346 -9.90 10.43 -27.50
N GLY A 347 -10.60 9.46 -26.90
CA GLY A 347 -10.88 8.14 -27.45
C GLY A 347 -10.47 7.02 -26.48
N ALA A 348 -10.95 5.80 -26.72
CA ALA A 348 -10.62 4.65 -25.87
C ALA A 348 -9.10 4.36 -25.90
N GLY A 349 -8.48 4.27 -24.72
CA GLY A 349 -7.04 4.09 -24.58
C GLY A 349 -6.19 5.34 -24.88
N THR A 350 -6.79 6.53 -24.92
CA THR A 350 -6.08 7.79 -25.20
C THR A 350 -6.53 8.98 -24.34
N PHE A 351 -5.58 9.75 -23.82
CA PHE A 351 -5.82 11.06 -23.21
C PHE A 351 -4.99 12.16 -23.87
N VAL A 352 -5.43 13.41 -23.72
CA VAL A 352 -4.57 14.60 -23.83
C VAL A 352 -4.25 15.07 -22.41
N PHE A 353 -2.96 15.23 -22.11
CA PHE A 353 -2.44 15.81 -20.88
C PHE A 353 -2.13 17.31 -21.07
N VAL A 354 -2.43 18.12 -20.04
CA VAL A 354 -1.99 19.52 -19.92
C VAL A 354 -1.48 19.76 -18.50
N SER A 355 -0.28 20.31 -18.36
CA SER A 355 0.32 20.61 -17.04
C SER A 355 -0.39 21.76 -16.30
N ASP A 356 -0.28 21.79 -14.97
CA ASP A 356 -0.90 22.80 -14.11
C ASP A 356 -0.46 24.25 -14.40
N ASP A 357 0.69 24.43 -15.05
CA ASP A 357 1.25 25.71 -15.48
C ASP A 357 0.99 26.04 -16.96
N GLU A 358 0.18 25.21 -17.65
CA GLU A 358 -0.11 25.23 -19.09
C GLU A 358 1.14 25.13 -20.01
N SER A 359 2.33 24.85 -19.47
CA SER A 359 3.59 24.89 -20.23
C SER A 359 3.88 23.61 -21.04
N ILE A 360 3.28 22.48 -20.67
CA ILE A 360 3.48 21.18 -21.32
C ILE A 360 2.12 20.62 -21.77
N LYS A 361 2.07 20.15 -23.02
CA LYS A 361 1.01 19.25 -23.50
C LYS A 361 1.62 17.94 -23.97
N ALA A 362 0.91 16.84 -23.76
CA ALA A 362 1.31 15.53 -24.25
C ALA A 362 0.09 14.71 -24.69
N ASP A 363 0.27 13.89 -25.72
CA ASP A 363 -0.67 12.82 -26.03
C ASP A 363 -0.26 11.59 -25.21
N VAL A 364 -1.24 10.97 -24.55
CA VAL A 364 -1.05 9.78 -23.72
C VAL A 364 -1.81 8.62 -24.36
N THR A 365 -1.15 7.47 -24.51
CA THR A 365 -1.82 6.20 -24.88
C THR A 365 -1.63 5.19 -23.75
N TYR A 366 -2.65 4.37 -23.47
CA TYR A 366 -2.65 3.46 -22.33
C TYR A 366 -3.43 2.16 -22.59
N GLY A 367 -3.07 1.10 -21.86
CA GLY A 367 -3.76 -0.19 -21.89
C GLY A 367 -3.07 -1.25 -21.03
N TRP A 368 -3.40 -2.52 -21.27
CA TRP A 368 -2.82 -3.65 -20.53
C TRP A 368 -1.32 -3.88 -20.80
N ASP A 369 -0.83 -3.45 -21.96
CA ASP A 369 0.59 -3.51 -22.34
C ASP A 369 1.38 -2.25 -21.92
N GLY A 370 0.87 -1.50 -20.92
CA GLY A 370 1.49 -0.28 -20.38
C GLY A 370 0.94 1.03 -20.96
N ALA A 371 1.69 2.11 -20.79
CA ALA A 371 1.36 3.44 -21.31
C ALA A 371 2.55 4.14 -22.02
N THR A 372 2.22 5.18 -22.78
CA THR A 372 3.16 6.10 -23.45
C THR A 372 2.74 7.53 -23.16
N PHE A 373 3.71 8.42 -22.93
CA PHE A 373 3.54 9.87 -22.81
C PHE A 373 4.43 10.55 -23.87
N GLU A 374 3.83 11.16 -24.89
CA GLU A 374 4.52 11.82 -26.01
C GLU A 374 4.27 13.33 -25.99
N VAL A 375 5.31 14.12 -25.74
CA VAL A 375 5.20 15.57 -25.53
C VAL A 375 4.93 16.29 -26.85
N THR A 376 3.75 16.87 -27.00
CA THR A 376 3.30 17.56 -28.22
C THR A 376 3.65 19.06 -28.20
N GLU A 377 3.64 19.70 -27.04
CA GLU A 377 4.05 21.08 -26.82
C GLU A 377 4.87 21.22 -25.53
N ALA A 378 5.90 22.07 -25.54
CA ALA A 378 6.70 22.40 -24.36
C ALA A 378 7.14 23.87 -24.38
N GLY A 379 6.95 24.57 -23.26
CA GLY A 379 7.27 25.99 -23.08
C GLY A 379 8.75 26.29 -22.76
N GLU A 380 9.11 27.57 -22.79
CA GLU A 380 10.47 28.01 -22.44
C GLU A 380 10.75 27.75 -20.95
N GLY A 381 11.65 26.81 -20.66
CA GLY A 381 12.02 26.41 -19.30
C GLY A 381 11.33 25.14 -18.78
N ALA A 382 10.49 24.48 -19.59
CA ALA A 382 9.94 23.17 -19.27
C ALA A 382 11.05 22.12 -19.04
N ILE A 383 10.77 21.10 -18.23
CA ILE A 383 11.74 20.03 -17.91
C ILE A 383 11.85 18.94 -19.01
N VAL A 384 10.97 19.00 -20.01
CA VAL A 384 10.91 18.12 -21.20
C VAL A 384 10.75 18.97 -22.46
N ASN A 385 11.03 18.38 -23.63
CA ASN A 385 10.99 19.03 -24.94
C ASN A 385 9.85 18.47 -25.79
N ALA A 386 9.32 19.27 -26.73
CA ALA A 386 8.38 18.75 -27.71
C ALA A 386 9.04 17.70 -28.61
N GLY A 387 8.44 16.51 -28.70
CA GLY A 387 8.98 15.31 -29.33
C GLY A 387 9.72 14.35 -28.38
N ASP A 388 9.84 14.68 -27.08
CA ASP A 388 10.28 13.68 -26.08
C ASP A 388 9.16 12.65 -25.85
N LYS A 389 9.54 11.37 -25.78
CA LYS A 389 8.63 10.24 -25.57
C LYS A 389 9.10 9.39 -24.40
N PHE A 390 8.18 9.07 -23.49
CA PHE A 390 8.40 8.20 -22.33
C PHE A 390 7.45 7.00 -22.40
N GLU A 391 7.92 5.84 -21.99
CA GLU A 391 7.19 4.57 -22.03
C GLU A 391 7.15 3.97 -20.61
N PHE A 392 5.99 3.47 -20.21
CA PHE A 392 5.70 2.93 -18.88
C PHE A 392 5.12 1.51 -19.04
N PRO A 393 5.97 0.48 -19.24
CA PRO A 393 5.56 -0.84 -19.74
C PRO A 393 4.79 -1.71 -18.73
N LEU A 394 4.72 -1.32 -17.46
CA LEU A 394 4.01 -2.05 -16.41
C LEU A 394 2.83 -1.21 -15.91
N VAL A 395 1.77 -1.88 -15.45
CA VAL A 395 0.57 -1.23 -14.89
C VAL A 395 0.19 -1.83 -13.54
N PHE A 396 -0.28 -0.96 -12.64
CA PHE A 396 -0.67 -1.22 -11.27
C PHE A 396 -2.02 -0.59 -10.96
#